data_AF-A0A2T0Q238-F1
#
_entry.id   AF-A0A2T0Q238-F1
#
_cell.length_a   1.000
_cell.length_b   1.000
_cell.length_c   1.000
_cell.angle_alpha   90.00
_cell.angle_beta   90.00
_cell.angle_gamma   90.00
#
_symmetry.space_group_name_H-M   'P 1'
#
loop_
_entity.id
_entity.type
_entity.pdbx_description
1 polymer ?
#
loop_
_entity_poly.entity_id
_entity_poly.type
_entity_poly.pdbx_seq_one_letter_code
_entity_poly.pdbx_strand_id
1 'polypeptide(L)' 'MSLNLDEAARQLELAIHDARVSFDCIALDELERAHTNAITARAAVDAAENAIRVALEEQQAESGAGASGRPAAE' A
#
# COMPACT_ATOMS: atom_id res chain seq x y z
N MET A 1 -2.61 13.23 7.04
CA MET A 1 -2.22 11.91 6.50
C MET A 1 -1.15 12.17 5.47
N SER A 2 0.00 11.49 5.51
CA SER A 2 1.05 11.71 4.50
C SER A 2 0.55 11.20 3.14
N LEU A 3 1.00 11.80 2.04
CA LEU A 3 0.56 11.45 0.68
C LEU A 3 0.74 9.95 0.37
N ASN A 4 1.77 9.32 0.96
CA ASN A 4 2.03 7.88 0.87
C ASN A 4 0.94 7.04 1.55
N LEU A 5 0.38 7.49 2.67
CA LEU A 5 -0.71 6.77 3.34
C LEU A 5 -2.05 6.94 2.62
N ASP A 6 -2.30 8.09 1.99
CA ASP A 6 -3.47 8.29 1.14
C ASP A 6 -3.41 7.40 -0.10
N GLU A 7 -2.21 7.23 -0.68
CA GLU A 7 -2.01 6.31 -1.80
C GLU A 7 -2.17 4.85 -1.37
N ALA A 8 -1.63 4.46 -0.21
CA ALA A 8 -1.84 3.12 0.33
C ALA A 8 -3.33 2.81 0.52
N ALA A 9 -4.11 3.75 1.06
CA ALA A 9 -5.55 3.59 1.22
C ALA A 9 -6.28 3.40 -0.12
N ARG A 10 -5.98 4.24 -1.12
CA ARG A 10 -6.56 4.11 -2.47
C ARG A 10 -6.24 2.76 -3.12
N GLN A 11 -4.99 2.31 -3.02
CA GLN A 11 -4.58 1.04 -3.59
C GLN A 11 -5.25 -0.14 -2.87
N LEU A 12 -5.43 -0.09 -1.55
CA LEU A 12 -6.17 -1.10 -0.81
C LEU A 12 -7.66 -1.15 -1.17
N GLU A 13 -8.29 0.00 -1.46
CA GLU A 13 -9.68 0.03 -1.95
C GLU A 13 -9.81 -0.68 -3.31
N LEU A 14 -8.87 -0.42 -4.23
CA LEU A 14 -8.81 -1.12 -5.52
C LEU A 14 -8.58 -2.62 -5.35
N ALA A 15 -7.64 -3.02 -4.47
CA ALA A 15 -7.37 -4.42 -4.18
C ALA A 15 -8.61 -5.15 -3.64
N ILE A 16 -9.35 -4.52 -2.72
CA ILE A 16 -10.60 -5.07 -2.17
C ILE A 16 -11.66 -5.21 -3.25
N HIS A 17 -11.80 -4.20 -4.11
CA HIS A 17 -12.73 -4.25 -5.24
C HIS A 17 -12.42 -5.44 -6.16
N ASP A 18 -11.18 -5.55 -6.62
CA ASP A 18 -10.77 -6.59 -7.56
C ASP A 18 -10.84 -7.99 -6.93
N ALA A 19 -10.50 -8.12 -5.65
CA ALA A 19 -10.67 -9.38 -4.93
C ALA A 19 -12.14 -9.83 -4.87
N ARG A 20 -13.08 -8.89 -4.68
CA ARG A 20 -14.53 -9.19 -4.70
C ARG A 20 -14.99 -9.60 -6.09
N VAL A 21 -14.61 -8.86 -7.13
CA VAL A 21 -14.94 -9.24 -8.52
C VAL A 21 -14.37 -10.61 -8.87
N SER A 22 -13.12 -10.89 -8.46
CA SER A 22 -12.49 -12.19 -8.65
C SER A 22 -13.31 -13.31 -7.99
N PHE A 23 -13.72 -13.12 -6.73
CA PHE A 23 -14.55 -14.07 -5.98
C PHE A 23 -15.90 -14.32 -6.68
N ASP A 24 -16.59 -13.27 -7.10
CA ASP A 24 -17.90 -13.40 -7.76
C ASP A 24 -17.78 -14.10 -9.12
N CYS A 25 -16.73 -13.82 -9.90
CA CYS A 25 -16.47 -14.49 -11.19
C CYS A 25 -16.25 -16.01 -11.03
N ILE A 26 -15.70 -16.48 -9.90
CA ILE A 26 -15.55 -17.94 -9.64
C ILE A 26 -16.93 -18.61 -9.58
N ALA A 27 -17.92 -17.99 -8.92
CA ALA A 27 -19.27 -18.53 -8.83
C ALA A 27 -20.02 -18.54 -10.18
N LEU A 28 -19.56 -17.73 -11.14
CA LEU A 28 -20.13 -17.61 -12.48
C LEU A 28 -19.36 -18.45 -13.53
N ASP A 29 -18.35 -19.23 -13.12
CA ASP A 29 -17.44 -20.00 -14.01
C ASP A 29 -16.67 -19.10 -15.02
N GLU A 30 -16.51 -17.82 -14.71
CA GLU A 30 -15.75 -16.86 -15.52
C GLU A 30 -14.26 -16.83 -15.13
N LEU A 31 -13.58 -17.97 -15.25
CA LEU A 31 -12.25 -18.18 -14.65
C LEU A 31 -11.16 -17.25 -15.19
N GLU A 32 -11.19 -16.88 -16.47
CA GLU A 32 -10.23 -15.92 -17.03
C GLU A 32 -10.38 -14.55 -16.38
N ARG A 33 -11.63 -14.08 -16.21
CA ARG A 33 -11.92 -12.81 -15.52
C ARG A 33 -11.56 -12.88 -14.05
N ALA A 34 -11.84 -14.01 -13.38
CA ALA A 34 -11.45 -14.22 -11.99
C ALA A 34 -9.93 -14.12 -11.83
N HIS A 35 -9.16 -14.76 -12.71
CA HIS A 35 -7.71 -14.76 -12.70
C HIS A 35 -7.12 -13.36 -12.96
N THR A 36 -7.65 -12.63 -13.94
CA THR A 36 -7.23 -11.24 -14.21
C THR A 36 -7.43 -10.36 -12.98
N ASN A 37 -8.61 -10.40 -12.35
CA ASN A 37 -8.88 -9.57 -11.17
C ASN A 37 -8.04 -10.01 -9.95
N ALA A 38 -7.72 -11.30 -9.82
CA ALA A 38 -6.79 -11.75 -8.78
C ALA A 38 -5.37 -11.18 -8.97
N ILE A 39 -4.89 -11.09 -10.22
CA ILE A 39 -3.59 -10.48 -10.55
C ILE A 39 -3.59 -8.99 -10.24
N THR A 40 -4.64 -8.26 -10.64
CA THR A 40 -4.73 -6.80 -10.38
C THR A 40 -4.86 -6.50 -8.90
N ALA A 41 -5.64 -7.29 -8.15
CA ALA A 41 -5.71 -7.19 -6.70
C ALA A 41 -4.34 -7.36 -6.04
N ARG A 42 -3.54 -8.35 -6.48
CA ARG A 42 -2.18 -8.53 -5.98
C ARG A 42 -1.29 -7.33 -6.27
N ALA A 43 -1.31 -6.81 -7.49
CA ALA A 43 -0.52 -5.65 -7.87
C ALA A 43 -0.87 -4.40 -7.04
N ALA A 44 -2.16 -4.20 -6.73
CA ALA A 44 -2.61 -3.10 -5.87
C ALA A 44 -2.16 -3.30 -4.40
N VAL A 45 -2.18 -4.53 -3.88
CA VAL A 45 -1.61 -4.83 -2.55
C VAL A 45 -0.11 -4.55 -2.50
N ASP A 46 0.65 -4.96 -3.53
CA ASP A 46 2.09 -4.70 -3.62
C ASP A 46 2.38 -3.18 -3.64
N ALA A 47 1.56 -2.41 -4.36
CA ALA A 47 1.67 -0.94 -4.39
C ALA A 47 1.35 -0.31 -3.03
N ALA A 48 0.31 -0.78 -2.34
CA ALA A 48 -0.05 -0.31 -1.01
C ALA A 48 1.03 -0.61 0.03
N GLU A 49 1.58 -1.84 0.02
CA GLU A 49 2.70 -2.23 0.88
C GLU A 49 3.89 -1.30 0.68
N ASN A 50 4.26 -1.06 -0.58
CA ASN A 50 5.39 -0.19 -0.89
C ASN A 50 5.18 1.23 -0.37
N ALA A 51 3.97 1.79 -0.51
CA ALA A 51 3.65 3.12 -0.01
C ALA A 51 3.70 3.20 1.53
N ILE A 52 3.22 2.16 2.23
CA ILE A 52 3.33 2.04 3.69
C ILE A 52 4.80 1.96 4.12
N ARG A 53 5.59 1.13 3.43
CA ARG A 53 7.01 0.96 3.72
C ARG A 53 7.77 2.28 3.60
N VAL A 54 7.56 3.04 2.53
CA VAL A 54 8.15 4.38 2.35
C VAL A 54 7.72 5.33 3.48
N ALA A 55 6.43 5.34 3.84
CA ALA A 55 5.95 6.18 4.94
C ALA A 55 6.60 5.84 6.30
N LEU A 56 6.89 4.55 6.54
CA LEU A 56 7.60 4.11 7.75
C LEU A 56 9.08 4.54 7.73
N GLU A 57 9.74 4.45 6.58
CA GLU A 57 11.13 4.90 6.41
C GLU A 57 11.24 6.42 6.64
N GLU A 58 10.29 7.21 6.14
CA GLU A 58 10.19 8.67 6.38
C GLU A 58 10.03 8.99 7.86
N GLN A 59 9.10 8.32 8.57
CA GLN A 59 8.91 8.52 10.02
C GLN A 59 10.18 8.21 10.83
N GLN A 60 10.92 7.16 10.45
CA GLN A 60 12.17 6.79 11.13
C GLN A 60 13.26 7.83 10.89
N ALA A 61 13.39 8.36 9.67
CA ALA A 61 14.35 9.39 9.34
C ALA A 61 14.08 10.69 10.13
N GLU A 62 12.82 11.10 10.24
CA GLU A 62 12.39 12.25 11.05
C GLU A 62 12.73 12.06 12.54
N SER A 63 12.48 10.85 13.07
CA SER A 63 12.77 10.51 14.47
C SER A 63 14.27 10.46 14.78
N GLY A 64 15.10 10.02 13.83
CA GLY A 64 16.56 9.97 13.96
C GLY A 64 17.24 11.34 13.82
N ALA A 65 16.70 12.23 12.98
CA ALA A 65 17.22 13.59 12.80
C ALA A 65 17.09 14.46 14.07
N GLY A 66 16.07 14.20 14.92
CA GLY A 66 15.88 14.92 16.19
C GLY A 66 16.93 14.62 17.27
N ALA A 67 17.69 13.53 17.16
CA ALA A 67 18.69 13.13 18.17
C ALA A 67 20.09 13.70 17.94
N SER A 68 20.39 14.24 16.75
CA SER A 68 21.74 14.71 16.36
C SER A 68 21.93 16.23 16.56
N GLY A 69 20.86 16.97 16.85
CA GLY A 69 20.88 18.44 16.95
C GLY A 69 21.15 18.96 18.36
N ARG A 70 22.33 18.73 18.94
CA ARG A 70 22.77 19.49 20.12
C ARG A 70 24.19 20.02 19.86
N PRO A 71 24.35 21.29 19.42
CA PRO A 71 25.68 21.87 19.27
C PRO A 71 26.31 22.01 20.66
N ALA A 72 27.56 21.58 20.79
CA ALA A 72 28.37 21.87 21.97
C ALA A 72 28.48 23.39 22.11
N ALA A 73 28.00 23.90 23.25
CA ALA A 73 28.13 25.30 23.60
C ALA A 73 29.62 25.65 23.77
N GLU A 74 29.94 26.84 23.27
CA GLU A 74 31.22 27.57 23.28
C GLU A 74 31.86 27.71 24.68
#